data_AF-A0A9D2PX40-F1
#
_entry.id   AF-A0A9D2PX40-F1
#
_cell.length_a   1.000
_cell.length_b   1.000
_cell.length_c   1.000
_cell.angle_alpha   90.00
_cell.angle_beta   90.00
_cell.angle_gamma   90.00
#
_symmetry.space_group_name_H-M   'P 1'
#
loop_
_entity.id
_entity.type
_entity.pdbx_description
1 polymer ?
#
loop_
_entity_poly.entity_id
_entity_poly.type
_entity_poly.pdbx_seq_one_letter_code
_entity_poly.pdbx_strand_id
1 'polypeptide(L)'
;EAGRGHLSYLFASSASLAAGGAAMVTTPVAEAGPARLLAAAGVAGDVVSMHRMKESMHPLEREPLETGTPGKLLTWAERLAVAGGIGALLGGRSRVVAAASGAALLTASALTRFGVLNAGLESVKDPRRVIEPQKARLAARRAAGITDDSITAGG
;
A
#
# COMPACT_ATOMS: atom_id res chain seq x y z
N GLU A 1 6.19 5.47 14.16
CA GLU A 1 4.76 5.87 14.06
C GLU A 1 4.34 6.19 12.64
N ALA A 2 5.12 6.96 11.86
CA ALA A 2 4.79 7.33 10.48
C ALA A 2 4.30 6.16 9.59
N GLY A 3 5.01 5.02 9.57
CA GLY A 3 4.59 3.85 8.77
C GLY A 3 3.29 3.17 9.22
N ARG A 4 2.90 3.25 10.51
CA ARG A 4 1.75 2.50 11.04
C ARG A 4 0.42 3.11 10.58
N GLY A 5 0.34 4.44 10.50
CA GLY A 5 -0.88 5.14 10.07
C GLY A 5 -1.21 4.88 8.60
N HIS A 6 -0.22 5.03 7.72
CA HIS A 6 -0.43 4.89 6.27
C HIS A 6 -0.67 3.44 5.84
N LEU A 7 -0.11 2.47 6.55
CA LEU A 7 -0.29 1.06 6.25
C LEU A 7 -1.75 0.61 6.42
N SER A 8 -2.43 1.05 7.48
CA SER A 8 -3.85 0.76 7.68
C SER A 8 -4.73 1.29 6.55
N TYR A 9 -4.45 2.52 6.09
CA TYR A 9 -5.17 3.09 4.95
C TYR A 9 -4.92 2.31 3.67
N LEU A 10 -3.67 1.91 3.41
CA LEU A 10 -3.30 1.07 2.26
C LEU A 10 -4.07 -0.26 2.26
N PHE A 11 -4.13 -0.97 3.39
CA PHE A 11 -4.86 -2.24 3.45
C PHE A 11 -6.38 -2.06 3.31
N ALA A 12 -6.94 -1.00 3.89
CA ALA A 12 -8.36 -0.69 3.76
C ALA A 12 -8.73 -0.35 2.30
N SER A 13 -7.96 0.52 1.65
CA SER A 13 -8.17 0.87 0.24
C SER A 13 -7.96 -0.32 -0.68
N SER A 14 -6.96 -1.15 -0.39
CA SER A 14 -6.69 -2.39 -1.13
C SER A 14 -7.81 -3.42 -0.97
N ALA A 15 -8.44 -3.50 0.22
CA ALA A 15 -9.61 -4.33 0.43
C ALA A 15 -10.82 -3.80 -0.35
N SER A 16 -11.04 -2.48 -0.37
CA SER A 16 -12.12 -1.84 -1.12
C SER A 16 -12.00 -2.06 -2.63
N LEU A 17 -10.80 -1.90 -3.20
CA LEU A 17 -10.58 -2.15 -4.64
C LEU A 17 -10.72 -3.63 -5.00
N ALA A 18 -10.29 -4.54 -4.13
CA ALA A 18 -10.47 -5.98 -4.33
C ALA A 18 -11.94 -6.39 -4.26
N ALA A 19 -12.69 -5.88 -3.27
CA ALA A 19 -14.11 -6.16 -3.12
C ALA A 19 -14.92 -5.61 -4.31
N GLY A 20 -14.64 -4.37 -4.73
CA GLY A 20 -15.22 -3.79 -5.94
C GLY A 20 -14.87 -4.60 -7.19
N GLY A 21 -13.61 -5.04 -7.32
CA GLY A 21 -13.16 -5.91 -8.41
C GLY A 21 -13.86 -7.28 -8.43
N ALA A 22 -14.01 -7.93 -7.28
CA ALA A 22 -14.76 -9.18 -7.16
C ALA A 22 -16.23 -9.02 -7.58
N ALA A 23 -16.89 -7.96 -7.10
CA ALA A 23 -18.26 -7.65 -7.48
C ALA A 23 -18.38 -7.35 -8.99
N MET A 24 -17.40 -6.69 -9.60
CA MET A 24 -17.39 -6.51 -11.06
C MET A 24 -17.26 -7.84 -11.82
N VAL A 25 -16.61 -8.85 -11.24
CA VAL A 25 -16.49 -10.20 -11.83
C VAL A 25 -17.76 -11.01 -11.64
N THR A 26 -18.51 -10.84 -10.54
CA THR A 26 -19.67 -11.69 -10.24
C THR A 26 -21.02 -11.07 -10.59
N THR A 27 -21.12 -9.75 -10.67
CA THR A 27 -22.37 -9.01 -10.90
C THR A 27 -22.56 -8.61 -12.37
N PRO A 28 -23.79 -8.64 -12.91
CA PRO A 28 -24.10 -8.07 -14.23
C PRO A 28 -23.66 -6.61 -14.35
N VAL A 29 -23.18 -6.23 -15.54
CA VAL A 29 -22.61 -4.88 -15.76
C VAL A 29 -23.61 -3.76 -15.48
N ALA A 30 -24.90 -3.96 -15.70
CA ALA A 30 -25.94 -2.96 -15.43
C ALA A 30 -26.07 -2.61 -13.94
N GLU A 31 -25.77 -3.56 -13.04
CA GLU A 31 -25.92 -3.41 -11.59
C GLU A 31 -24.59 -3.12 -10.88
N ALA A 32 -23.46 -3.35 -11.54
CA ALA A 32 -22.11 -3.16 -10.99
C ALA A 32 -21.68 -1.68 -10.83
N GLY A 33 -22.60 -0.72 -10.90
CA GLY A 33 -22.30 0.72 -10.77
C GLY A 33 -21.64 1.09 -9.43
N PRO A 34 -22.24 0.75 -8.28
CA PRO A 34 -21.65 1.01 -6.97
C PRO A 34 -20.30 0.29 -6.76
N ALA A 35 -20.18 -0.93 -7.26
CA ALA A 35 -18.93 -1.71 -7.20
C ALA A 35 -17.78 -1.01 -7.94
N ARG A 36 -18.06 -0.42 -9.12
CA ARG A 36 -17.08 0.36 -9.89
C ARG A 36 -16.63 1.62 -9.17
N LEU A 37 -17.57 2.33 -8.54
CA LEU A 37 -17.24 3.53 -7.76
C LEU A 37 -16.36 3.18 -6.55
N LEU A 38 -16.73 2.14 -5.80
CA LEU A 38 -15.94 1.65 -4.68
C LEU A 38 -14.56 1.17 -5.13
N ALA A 39 -14.48 0.47 -6.25
CA ALA A 39 -13.22 0.04 -6.84
C ALA A 39 -12.31 1.22 -7.18
N ALA A 40 -12.84 2.24 -7.87
CA ALA A 40 -12.08 3.43 -8.25
C ALA A 40 -11.61 4.24 -7.02
N ALA A 41 -12.48 4.40 -6.02
CA ALA A 41 -12.11 5.05 -4.75
C ALA A 41 -11.01 4.26 -4.02
N GLY A 42 -11.10 2.93 -4.01
CA GLY A 42 -10.08 2.04 -3.46
C GLY A 42 -8.74 2.17 -4.19
N VAL A 43 -8.74 2.25 -5.53
CA VAL A 43 -7.50 2.47 -6.32
C VAL A 43 -6.86 3.81 -5.97
N ALA A 44 -7.65 4.89 -5.91
CA ALA A 44 -7.13 6.20 -5.52
C ALA A 44 -6.53 6.17 -4.11
N GLY A 45 -7.24 5.53 -3.17
CA GLY A 45 -6.76 5.33 -1.80
C GLY A 45 -5.47 4.50 -1.73
N ASP A 46 -5.33 3.45 -2.53
CA ASP A 46 -4.17 2.56 -2.56
C ASP A 46 -2.92 3.30 -3.05
N VAL A 47 -3.03 4.01 -4.18
CA VAL A 47 -1.92 4.81 -4.74
C VAL A 47 -1.51 5.94 -3.79
N VAL A 48 -2.47 6.71 -3.27
CA VAL A 48 -2.18 7.82 -2.35
C VAL A 48 -1.57 7.31 -1.05
N SER A 49 -2.11 6.24 -0.47
CA SER A 49 -1.61 5.67 0.79
C SER A 49 -0.21 5.11 0.62
N MET A 50 0.05 4.38 -0.48
CA MET A 50 1.39 3.86 -0.80
C MET A 50 2.41 4.99 -0.98
N HIS A 51 2.04 6.03 -1.73
CA HIS A 51 2.92 7.17 -1.98
C HIS A 51 3.26 7.91 -0.67
N ARG A 52 2.24 8.27 0.12
CA ARG A 52 2.40 8.93 1.41
C ARG A 52 3.19 8.09 2.41
N MET A 53 2.97 6.77 2.42
CA MET A 53 3.72 5.84 3.25
C MET A 53 5.22 5.92 2.91
N LYS A 54 5.59 5.78 1.64
CA LYS A 54 6.99 5.84 1.18
C LYS A 54 7.64 7.21 1.43
N GLU A 55 6.89 8.30 1.28
CA GLU A 55 7.38 9.66 1.53
C GLU A 55 7.64 9.92 3.03
N SER A 56 6.82 9.33 3.91
CA SER A 56 6.94 9.48 5.37
C SER A 56 8.03 8.60 6.01
N MET A 57 8.59 7.65 5.26
CA MET A 57 9.55 6.66 5.75
C MET A 57 11.00 7.17 5.68
N HIS A 58 11.83 6.69 6.61
CA HIS A 58 13.27 6.91 6.50
C HIS A 58 13.81 6.22 5.23
N PRO A 59 14.81 6.77 4.52
CA PRO A 59 15.31 6.18 3.27
C PRO A 59 15.68 4.69 3.38
N LEU A 60 16.26 4.28 4.51
CA LEU A 60 16.61 2.88 4.79
C LEU A 60 15.40 1.96 5.05
N GLU A 61 14.28 2.50 5.51
CA GLU A 61 13.02 1.76 5.68
C GLU A 61 12.25 1.66 4.36
N ARG A 62 12.44 2.64 3.47
CA ARG A 62 11.82 2.71 2.14
C ARG A 62 12.49 1.80 1.12
N GLU A 63 13.81 1.63 1.20
CA GLU A 63 14.61 0.85 0.24
C GLU A 63 14.03 -0.56 -0.04
N PRO A 64 13.61 -1.37 0.96
CA PRO A 64 13.01 -2.67 0.72
C PRO A 64 11.69 -2.65 -0.05
N LEU A 65 10.94 -1.53 -0.02
CA LEU A 65 9.68 -1.36 -0.75
C LEU A 65 9.89 -0.96 -2.22
N GLU A 66 11.10 -0.56 -2.60
CA GLU A 66 11.41 -0.05 -3.94
C GLU A 66 12.39 -0.92 -4.72
N THR A 67 13.19 -1.70 -3.99
CA THR A 67 14.23 -2.54 -4.58
C THR A 67 13.85 -4.01 -4.56
N GLY A 68 14.63 -4.80 -5.32
CA GLY A 68 14.51 -6.25 -5.33
C GLY A 68 13.15 -6.78 -5.80
N THR A 69 12.81 -7.98 -5.33
CA THR A 69 11.52 -8.63 -5.60
C THR A 69 10.32 -7.85 -5.03
N PRO A 70 10.35 -7.35 -3.78
CA PRO A 70 9.21 -6.61 -3.22
C PRO A 70 8.88 -5.35 -4.03
N GLY A 71 9.88 -4.56 -4.44
CA GLY A 71 9.68 -3.39 -5.27
C GLY A 71 9.04 -3.71 -6.63
N LYS A 72 9.43 -4.83 -7.26
CA LYS A 72 8.80 -5.29 -8.51
C LYS A 72 7.34 -5.67 -8.31
N LEU A 73 7.01 -6.37 -7.23
CA LEU A 73 5.62 -6.74 -6.91
C LEU A 73 4.76 -5.48 -6.71
N LEU A 74 5.25 -4.50 -5.94
CA LEU A 74 4.53 -3.26 -5.67
C LEU A 74 4.37 -2.39 -6.92
N THR A 75 5.38 -2.35 -7.79
CA THR A 75 5.30 -1.64 -9.08
C THR A 75 4.23 -2.26 -9.98
N TRP A 76 4.17 -3.59 -10.06
CA TRP A 76 3.14 -4.27 -10.84
C TRP A 76 1.75 -4.14 -10.20
N ALA A 77 1.66 -4.16 -8.88
CA ALA A 77 0.42 -3.91 -8.15
C ALA A 77 -0.16 -2.54 -8.51
N GLU A 78 0.66 -1.48 -8.44
CA GLU A 78 0.26 -0.11 -8.77
C GLU A 78 -0.21 0.01 -10.22
N ARG A 79 0.54 -0.56 -11.16
CA ARG A 79 0.17 -0.56 -12.59
C ARG A 79 -1.15 -1.28 -12.85
N LEU A 80 -1.36 -2.44 -12.23
CA LEU A 80 -2.62 -3.19 -12.35
C LEU A 80 -3.78 -2.48 -11.66
N ALA A 81 -3.55 -1.84 -10.51
CA ALA A 81 -4.56 -1.05 -9.82
C ALA A 81 -5.03 0.13 -10.68
N VAL A 82 -4.10 0.89 -11.24
CA VAL A 82 -4.40 2.04 -12.12
C VAL A 82 -5.08 1.57 -13.41
N ALA A 83 -4.55 0.56 -14.09
CA ALA A 83 -5.14 0.04 -15.32
C ALA A 83 -6.53 -0.56 -15.08
N GLY A 84 -6.70 -1.35 -14.01
CA GLY A 84 -7.96 -1.93 -13.59
C GLY A 84 -8.98 -0.88 -13.14
N GLY A 85 -8.53 0.19 -12.48
CA GLY A 85 -9.38 1.32 -12.09
C GLY A 85 -9.89 2.11 -13.30
N ILE A 86 -9.02 2.41 -14.27
CA ILE A 86 -9.41 3.05 -15.53
C ILE A 86 -10.37 2.13 -16.29
N GLY A 87 -10.07 0.84 -16.39
CA GLY A 87 -10.94 -0.15 -17.02
C GLY A 87 -12.29 -0.29 -16.33
N ALA A 88 -12.35 -0.16 -15.00
CA ALA A 88 -13.60 -0.17 -14.25
C ALA A 88 -14.49 1.04 -14.56
N LEU A 89 -13.90 2.22 -14.72
CA LEU A 89 -14.64 3.45 -15.04
C LEU A 89 -15.11 3.48 -16.50
N LEU A 90 -14.25 3.06 -17.43
CA LEU A 90 -14.53 3.14 -18.88
C LEU A 90 -15.25 1.89 -19.43
N GLY A 91 -15.08 0.74 -18.78
CA GLY A 91 -15.55 -0.57 -19.26
C GLY A 91 -17.00 -0.92 -18.93
N GLY A 92 -17.80 0.02 -18.42
CA GLY A 92 -19.13 -0.23 -17.86
C GLY A 92 -20.18 -0.88 -18.78
N ARG A 93 -19.89 -0.98 -20.08
CA ARG A 93 -20.78 -1.58 -21.09
C ARG A 93 -20.35 -2.98 -21.56
N SER A 94 -19.10 -3.38 -21.29
CA SER A 94 -18.55 -4.66 -21.75
C SER A 94 -18.29 -5.59 -20.57
N ARG A 95 -18.95 -6.75 -20.58
CA ARG A 95 -18.76 -7.79 -19.56
C ARG A 95 -17.31 -8.27 -19.48
N VAL A 96 -16.64 -8.38 -20.64
CA VAL A 96 -15.23 -8.79 -20.71
C VAL A 96 -14.33 -7.75 -20.06
N VAL A 97 -14.54 -6.46 -20.37
CA VAL A 97 -13.71 -5.39 -19.78
C VAL A 97 -13.95 -5.28 -18.27
N ALA A 98 -15.19 -5.39 -17.82
CA ALA A 98 -15.52 -5.37 -16.40
C ALA A 98 -14.87 -6.55 -15.65
N ALA A 99 -14.96 -7.77 -16.18
CA ALA A 99 -14.35 -8.94 -15.58
C ALA A 99 -12.81 -8.86 -15.58
N ALA A 100 -12.19 -8.45 -16.70
CA ALA A 100 -10.74 -8.27 -16.78
C ALA A 100 -10.23 -7.18 -15.83
N SER A 101 -10.95 -6.08 -15.70
CA SER A 101 -10.64 -5.00 -14.75
C SER A 101 -10.75 -5.49 -13.32
N GLY A 102 -11.82 -6.22 -12.99
CA GLY A 102 -12.00 -6.80 -11.65
C GLY A 102 -10.92 -7.83 -11.29
N ALA A 103 -10.53 -8.68 -12.25
CA ALA A 103 -9.41 -9.60 -12.08
C ALA A 103 -8.09 -8.86 -11.85
N ALA A 104 -7.81 -7.82 -12.65
CA ALA A 104 -6.62 -6.98 -12.47
C ALA A 104 -6.56 -6.33 -11.09
N LEU A 105 -7.69 -5.83 -10.58
CA LEU A 105 -7.80 -5.24 -9.23
C LEU A 105 -7.57 -6.27 -8.13
N LEU A 106 -8.11 -7.49 -8.27
CA LEU A 106 -7.85 -8.59 -7.34
C LEU A 106 -6.36 -8.97 -7.33
N THR A 107 -5.74 -9.10 -8.50
CA THR A 107 -4.31 -9.37 -8.62
C THR A 107 -3.48 -8.24 -8.03
N ALA A 108 -3.83 -6.98 -8.28
CA ALA A 108 -3.16 -5.82 -7.67
C ALA A 108 -3.19 -5.91 -6.15
N SER A 109 -4.36 -6.20 -5.57
CA SER A 109 -4.50 -6.34 -4.13
C SER A 109 -3.65 -7.49 -3.56
N ALA A 110 -3.56 -8.63 -4.25
CA ALA A 110 -2.68 -9.72 -3.84
C ALA A 110 -1.20 -9.32 -3.89
N LEU A 111 -0.77 -8.67 -4.99
CA LEU A 111 0.61 -8.21 -5.16
C LEU A 111 0.99 -7.16 -4.12
N THR A 112 0.10 -6.23 -3.75
CA THR A 112 0.34 -5.27 -2.66
C THR A 112 0.62 -5.99 -1.35
N ARG A 113 -0.19 -7.01 -0.99
CA ARG A 113 0.01 -7.77 0.25
C ARG A 113 1.33 -8.52 0.26
N PHE A 114 1.65 -9.25 -0.81
CA PHE A 114 2.93 -9.98 -0.89
C PHE A 114 4.13 -9.06 -0.99
N GLY A 115 4.00 -7.92 -1.69
CA GLY A 115 5.05 -6.90 -1.77
C GLY A 115 5.37 -6.31 -0.41
N VAL A 116 4.36 -5.90 0.36
CA VAL A 116 4.54 -5.37 1.72
C VAL A 116 5.13 -6.43 2.65
N LEU A 117 4.63 -7.68 2.60
CA LEU A 117 5.15 -8.77 3.43
C LEU A 117 6.63 -9.05 3.14
N ASN A 118 6.99 -9.21 1.87
CA ASN A 118 8.36 -9.49 1.48
C ASN A 118 9.30 -8.31 1.77
N ALA A 119 8.82 -7.07 1.65
CA ALA A 119 9.58 -5.89 2.04
C ALA A 119 9.85 -5.87 3.56
N GLY A 120 8.87 -6.27 4.38
CA GLY A 120 9.05 -6.42 5.83
C GLY A 120 10.11 -7.48 6.17
N LEU A 121 10.07 -8.64 5.50
CA LEU A 121 11.07 -9.69 5.67
C LEU A 121 12.48 -9.26 5.20
N GLU A 122 12.58 -8.45 4.16
CA GLU A 122 13.87 -7.93 3.67
C GLU A 122 14.44 -6.83 4.58
N SER A 123 13.55 -6.05 5.20
CA SER A 123 13.94 -4.98 6.13
C SER A 123 14.65 -5.51 7.38
N VAL A 124 14.37 -6.74 7.82
CA VAL A 124 14.99 -7.32 9.03
C VAL A 124 16.34 -8.00 8.78
N LYS A 125 16.72 -8.21 7.52
CA LYS A 125 17.99 -8.89 7.17
C LYS A 125 19.22 -8.01 7.36
N ASP A 126 19.06 -6.70 7.30
CA ASP A 126 20.14 -5.73 7.56
C ASP A 126 19.82 -4.95 8.84
N PRO A 127 20.58 -5.13 9.94
CA PRO A 127 20.38 -4.43 11.19
C PRO A 127 20.36 -2.90 11.06
N ARG A 128 21.06 -2.33 10.07
CA ARG A 128 21.10 -0.88 9.82
C ARG A 128 19.72 -0.31 9.50
N ARG A 129 18.88 -1.09 8.80
CA ARG A 129 17.51 -0.69 8.41
C ARG A 129 16.55 -0.56 9.59
N VAL A 130 16.91 -1.10 10.75
CA VAL A 130 16.12 -0.98 11.98
C VAL A 130 16.76 0.00 12.96
N ILE A 131 18.09 -0.05 13.11
CA ILE A 131 18.82 0.71 14.14
C ILE A 131 19.01 2.18 13.75
N GLU A 132 19.37 2.48 12.51
CA GLU A 132 19.67 3.86 12.10
C GLU A 132 18.43 4.77 12.13
N PRO A 133 17.24 4.35 11.64
CA PRO A 133 16.03 5.14 11.80
C PRO A 133 15.69 5.40 13.26
N GLN A 134 15.89 4.41 14.15
CA GLN A 134 15.66 4.59 15.59
C GLN A 134 16.62 5.62 16.20
N LYS A 135 17.91 5.56 15.86
CA LYS A 135 18.91 6.54 16.29
C LYS A 135 18.59 7.95 15.79
N ALA A 136 18.19 8.09 14.53
CA ALA A 136 17.80 9.38 13.96
C ALA A 136 16.57 9.97 14.67
N ARG A 137 15.56 9.15 14.98
CA ARG A 137 14.37 9.56 15.75
C ARG A 137 14.74 10.00 17.18
N LEU A 138 15.67 9.29 17.83
CA LEU A 138 16.14 9.66 19.16
C LEU A 138 16.93 10.98 19.15
N ALA A 139 17.79 11.19 18.15
CA ALA A 139 18.53 12.43 17.96
C ALA A 139 17.59 13.63 17.73
N ALA A 140 16.56 13.47 16.89
CA ALA A 140 15.55 14.49 16.65
C ALA A 140 14.76 14.85 17.92
N ARG A 141 14.39 13.86 18.74
CA ARG A 141 13.71 14.08 20.04
C ARG A 141 14.58 14.83 21.05
N ARG A 142 15.87 14.47 21.13
CA ARG A 142 16.85 15.17 21.97
C ARG A 142 17.03 16.63 21.53
N ALA A 143 17.10 16.88 20.23
CA ALA A 143 17.16 18.24 19.68
C ALA A 143 15.89 19.07 20.00
N ALA A 144 14.74 18.40 20.13
CA ALA A 144 13.48 19.02 20.54
C ALA A 144 13.31 19.19 22.08
N GLY A 145 14.32 18.84 22.88
CA GLY A 145 14.30 19.02 24.34
C GLY A 145 13.45 18.01 25.11
N ILE A 146 13.05 16.89 24.49
CA ILE A 146 12.24 15.85 25.13
C ILE A 146 13.18 14.85 25.83
N THR A 147 13.32 14.95 27.16
CA THR A 147 14.22 14.11 27.98
C THR A 147 13.51 13.13 28.92
N ASP A 148 12.19 13.23 29.07
CA ASP A 148 11.49 12.65 30.23
C ASP A 148 11.06 11.18 30.05
N ASP A 149 11.35 10.57 28.89
CA ASP A 149 10.81 9.26 28.49
C ASP A 149 11.91 8.27 28.10
N SER A 150 13.06 8.35 28.76
CA SER A 150 14.13 7.36 28.67
C SER A 150 14.12 6.46 29.91
N ILE A 151 13.83 5.16 29.70
CA ILE A 151 13.92 4.11 30.73
C ILE A 151 15.34 4.00 31.34
N THR A 152 16.34 4.60 30.68
CA THR A 152 17.70 4.77 31.20
C THR A 152 17.89 6.16 31.82
N ALA A 153 17.27 6.39 32.96
CA ALA A 153 17.68 7.40 33.93
C ALA A 153 17.81 6.69 35.28
N GLY A 154 18.91 5.96 35.45
CA GLY A 154 19.19 5.22 36.68
C GLY A 154 20.59 4.62 36.62
N GLY A 155 21.56 5.31 37.23
CA GLY A 155 22.91 4.81 37.52
C GLY A 155 23.98 5.19 36.52
#